data_AF-A0A2A5H590-F1
#
_entry.id   AF-A0A2A5H590-F1
#
_cell.length_a   1.000
_cell.length_b   1.000
_cell.length_c   1.000
_cell.angle_alpha   90.00
_cell.angle_beta   90.00
_cell.angle_gamma   90.00
#
_symmetry.space_group_name_H-M   'P 1'
#
loop_
_entity.id
_entity.type
_entity.pdbx_description
1 polymer ?
#
loop_
_entity_poly.entity_id
_entity_poly.type
_entity_poly.pdbx_seq_one_letter_code
_entity_poly.pdbx_strand_id
1 'polypeptide(L)'
;MLMKIGGVGGTQPAIITTVATAHMFLTIGNSHNIGRPTASGDTFDAKVYEWTQGNILVQPAAAMLDHQNDTVTDISPDLSFSADYIAANPIIDRLVFVPHAQGSTGFSDNSWSADTVPNDLSVAVTRFNAAHAQLIADGYTVMVGGAFFHANRPDFDDNSHLQYQIDIDDMVAYLRANLTDGVNIPVIIGGGMTKTQLDARALSKDLNFQATADGTQHRVAYTGTYDWINSPRYGKSYAGLPVVTTDGVHANRLGVIEQGQLRYDALLRAQLNASPSEPFQSLASWGSWKAFHDFRSGTGLDMTGNGNHATQQDAVATADMIYDPVVQSMAFIRAAGGTDKYFSAGAMLGASYTKAALVKFSSLSTQGVMQDHNDGTRMHLSSGTGVFRSYHNSSSQKVAFPNTDIVLGKYHLIVLTYDAATTTMKLYLDGILKDTNASVANHTRTTFEAIGAQTHVNNGVLGGGMVFAAFSDTVMSLANVQALNISAQGLVN
;
A
#
# COMPACT_ATOMS: atom_id res chain seq x y z
N MET A 1 49.42 -9.59 33.47
CA MET A 1 50.49 -10.37 32.84
C MET A 1 50.93 -9.61 31.60
N LEU A 2 52.10 -8.96 31.69
CA LEU A 2 52.76 -8.29 30.58
C LEU A 2 53.30 -9.35 29.61
N MET A 3 53.14 -9.13 28.31
CA MET A 3 54.26 -9.31 27.39
C MET A 3 54.09 -8.45 26.14
N LYS A 4 55.13 -7.64 25.90
CA LYS A 4 55.45 -6.93 24.67
C LYS A 4 56.65 -7.65 24.03
N ILE A 5 56.98 -7.24 22.80
CA ILE A 5 58.11 -7.58 21.92
C ILE A 5 57.69 -8.58 20.83
N GLY A 6 57.82 -8.31 19.53
CA GLY A 6 58.44 -7.20 18.80
C GLY A 6 58.60 -7.62 17.33
N GLY A 7 58.72 -6.68 16.40
CA GLY A 7 59.03 -6.99 15.01
C GLY A 7 58.65 -5.87 14.04
N VAL A 8 59.58 -4.95 13.81
CA VAL A 8 59.47 -3.88 12.81
C VAL A 8 59.77 -4.49 11.44
N GLY A 9 58.75 -4.60 10.60
CA GLY A 9 58.88 -4.76 9.16
C GLY A 9 58.13 -3.62 8.50
N GLY A 10 58.85 -2.70 7.86
CA GLY A 10 58.26 -1.55 7.17
C GLY A 10 57.43 -2.02 5.99
N THR A 11 56.11 -2.08 6.18
CA THR A 11 55.14 -1.90 5.11
C THR A 11 54.66 -0.46 5.19
N GLN A 12 54.70 0.27 4.06
CA GLN A 12 53.93 1.51 3.95
C GLN A 12 52.51 1.23 4.47
N PRO A 13 51.89 2.16 5.24
CA PRO A 13 50.47 2.06 5.48
C PRO A 13 49.82 1.95 4.11
N ALA A 14 49.13 0.84 3.84
CA ALA A 14 48.21 0.80 2.73
C ALA A 14 47.32 2.02 2.92
N ILE A 15 47.40 2.99 2.01
CA ILE A 15 46.41 4.04 1.95
C ILE A 15 45.13 3.28 1.62
N ILE A 16 44.34 2.98 2.64
CA ILE A 16 42.95 2.63 2.45
C ILE A 16 42.31 3.93 1.99
N THR A 17 42.43 4.22 0.69
CA THR A 17 41.54 5.18 0.06
C THR A 17 40.16 4.59 0.22
N THR A 18 39.41 5.11 1.19
CA THR A 18 37.97 4.85 1.28
C THR A 18 37.39 5.22 -0.08
N VAL A 19 36.89 4.23 -0.80
CA VAL A 19 36.25 4.47 -2.10
C VAL A 19 35.04 5.35 -1.84
N ALA A 20 34.94 6.48 -2.56
CA ALA A 20 33.84 7.41 -2.38
C ALA A 20 32.51 6.72 -2.71
N THR A 21 31.44 7.04 -1.97
CA THR A 21 30.14 6.38 -2.10
C THR A 21 29.10 7.35 -2.66
N ALA A 22 28.38 6.92 -3.70
CA ALA A 22 27.28 7.65 -4.30
C ALA A 22 25.97 6.85 -4.17
N HIS A 23 24.90 7.49 -3.68
CA HIS A 23 23.56 6.90 -3.66
C HIS A 23 22.72 7.57 -4.75
N MET A 24 22.03 6.79 -5.58
CA MET A 24 21.34 7.30 -6.78
C MET A 24 19.84 7.00 -6.79
N PHE A 25 19.04 7.98 -7.20
CA PHE A 25 17.58 7.89 -7.29
C PHE A 25 17.07 8.36 -8.66
N LEU A 26 16.12 7.61 -9.23
CA LEU A 26 15.36 8.03 -10.40
C LEU A 26 14.15 8.87 -9.95
N THR A 27 13.85 9.99 -10.62
CA THR A 27 12.69 10.84 -10.29
C THR A 27 11.89 11.15 -11.56
N ILE A 28 10.73 10.49 -11.70
CA ILE A 28 9.87 10.44 -12.90
C ILE A 28 8.38 10.73 -12.58
N GLY A 29 7.57 10.91 -13.62
CA GLY A 29 6.16 11.27 -13.52
C GLY A 29 5.89 12.63 -14.12
N ASN A 30 4.97 13.41 -13.54
CA ASN A 30 4.52 14.66 -14.16
C ASN A 30 4.84 15.92 -13.36
N SER A 31 4.10 17.01 -13.60
CA SER A 31 4.28 18.30 -12.92
C SER A 31 4.26 18.23 -11.39
N HIS A 32 3.68 17.18 -10.81
CA HIS A 32 3.64 16.98 -9.36
C HIS A 32 4.91 16.34 -8.82
N ASN A 33 5.60 15.59 -9.66
CA ASN A 33 6.95 15.14 -9.33
C ASN A 33 7.98 16.26 -9.53
N ILE A 34 7.79 17.11 -10.55
CA ILE A 34 8.66 18.28 -10.81
C ILE A 34 8.60 19.26 -9.63
N GLY A 35 7.38 19.60 -9.19
CA GLY A 35 7.14 20.72 -8.27
C GLY A 35 6.99 22.04 -9.05
N ARG A 36 5.88 22.75 -8.80
CA ARG A 36 5.53 24.03 -9.46
C ARG A 36 5.45 25.28 -8.59
N PRO A 37 5.55 25.25 -7.26
CA PRO A 37 5.55 26.48 -6.50
C PRO A 37 6.91 27.15 -6.59
N THR A 38 6.92 28.49 -6.55
CA THR A 38 8.15 29.28 -6.65
C THR A 38 9.09 29.00 -5.45
N ALA A 39 10.35 28.74 -5.72
CA ALA A 39 11.44 28.64 -4.75
C ALA A 39 11.73 30.00 -4.10
N SER A 40 12.18 29.98 -2.84
CA SER A 40 12.44 31.19 -2.05
C SER A 40 13.91 31.29 -1.65
N GLY A 41 14.82 31.14 -2.63
CA GLY A 41 16.27 31.09 -2.38
C GLY A 41 16.75 29.78 -1.76
N ASP A 42 15.91 28.74 -1.83
CA ASP A 42 16.22 27.39 -1.38
C ASP A 42 17.31 26.78 -2.28
N THR A 43 18.25 26.06 -1.67
CA THR A 43 19.32 25.32 -2.35
C THR A 43 19.46 23.93 -1.76
N PHE A 44 19.88 22.97 -2.58
CA PHE A 44 20.22 21.65 -2.08
C PHE A 44 21.49 21.66 -1.23
N ASP A 45 21.66 20.62 -0.42
CA ASP A 45 22.92 20.33 0.27
C ASP A 45 24.05 20.12 -0.75
N ALA A 46 25.29 20.46 -0.37
CA ALA A 46 26.46 20.31 -1.24
C ALA A 46 26.74 18.87 -1.67
N LYS A 47 26.18 17.86 -1.00
CA LYS A 47 26.26 16.46 -1.40
C LYS A 47 25.27 16.08 -2.50
N VAL A 48 24.31 16.94 -2.83
CA VAL A 48 23.30 16.66 -3.84
C VAL A 48 23.84 16.99 -5.23
N TYR A 49 23.67 16.04 -6.14
CA TYR A 49 24.01 16.14 -7.55
C TYR A 49 22.81 15.70 -8.39
N GLU A 50 22.80 16.11 -9.65
CA GLU A 50 21.84 15.67 -10.64
C GLU A 50 22.52 15.24 -11.93
N TRP A 51 21.90 14.26 -12.60
CA TRP A 51 22.19 13.94 -13.99
C TRP A 51 21.28 14.75 -14.92
N THR A 52 21.81 15.85 -15.42
CA THR A 52 21.09 16.84 -16.26
C THR A 52 20.54 16.24 -17.56
N GLN A 53 19.54 16.88 -18.16
CA GLN A 53 19.03 16.55 -19.49
C GLN A 53 20.15 16.51 -20.54
N GLY A 54 21.19 17.34 -20.37
CA GLY A 54 22.42 17.37 -21.17
C GLY A 54 23.41 16.21 -20.94
N ASN A 55 23.07 15.22 -20.11
CA ASN A 55 23.92 14.07 -19.76
C ASN A 55 25.25 14.46 -19.08
N ILE A 56 25.17 15.39 -18.13
CA ILE A 56 26.30 15.83 -17.32
C ILE A 56 25.91 15.76 -15.84
N LEU A 57 26.82 15.26 -15.01
CA LEU A 57 26.69 15.24 -13.55
C LEU A 57 27.10 16.59 -12.97
N VAL A 58 26.18 17.30 -12.31
CA VAL A 58 26.43 18.63 -11.72
C VAL A 58 25.75 18.77 -10.37
N GLN A 59 26.14 19.78 -9.58
CA GLN A 59 25.32 20.22 -8.44
C GLN A 59 24.20 21.12 -8.94
N PRO A 60 22.94 20.91 -8.51
CA PRO A 60 21.85 21.80 -8.88
C PRO A 60 22.10 23.23 -8.37
N ALA A 61 21.92 24.23 -9.24
CA ALA A 61 22.17 25.63 -8.89
C ALA A 61 21.07 26.25 -8.01
N ALA A 62 19.90 25.61 -7.94
CA ALA A 62 18.73 26.02 -7.16
C ALA A 62 18.04 24.77 -6.60
N ALA A 63 17.00 24.94 -5.78
CA ALA A 63 16.17 23.84 -5.28
C ALA A 63 15.25 23.18 -6.35
N MET A 64 15.63 23.23 -7.63
CA MET A 64 14.96 22.55 -8.74
C MET A 64 15.93 21.58 -9.40
N LEU A 65 15.41 20.42 -9.80
CA LEU A 65 16.12 19.44 -10.62
C LEU A 65 15.74 19.63 -12.09
N ASP A 66 16.68 19.36 -12.99
CA ASP A 66 16.58 19.50 -14.45
C ASP A 66 15.67 18.43 -15.07
N HIS A 67 14.35 18.54 -14.85
CA HIS A 67 13.31 17.73 -15.49
C HIS A 67 12.99 18.26 -16.90
N GLN A 68 12.31 17.47 -17.76
CA GLN A 68 12.04 17.86 -19.16
C GLN A 68 11.22 19.16 -19.33
N ASN A 69 10.42 19.51 -18.32
CA ASN A 69 9.56 20.70 -18.34
C ASN A 69 9.64 21.48 -17.03
N ASP A 70 10.83 21.55 -16.43
CA ASP A 70 11.05 22.35 -15.24
C ASP A 70 11.05 23.86 -15.56
N THR A 71 11.02 24.67 -14.50
CA THR A 71 11.42 26.07 -14.58
C THR A 71 12.37 26.37 -13.44
N VAL A 72 13.40 27.17 -13.70
CA VAL A 72 14.46 27.51 -12.71
C VAL A 72 13.93 28.23 -11.45
N THR A 73 12.67 28.65 -11.46
CA THR A 73 12.03 29.35 -10.36
C THR A 73 11.25 28.45 -9.43
N ASP A 74 11.05 27.17 -9.76
CA ASP A 74 10.21 26.26 -9.00
C ASP A 74 11.02 25.53 -7.89
N ILE A 75 10.34 24.88 -6.94
CA ILE A 75 10.95 24.03 -5.90
C ILE A 75 10.55 22.57 -6.09
N SER A 76 11.54 21.67 -6.00
CA SER A 76 11.35 20.22 -6.13
C SER A 76 11.03 19.54 -4.79
N PRO A 77 10.15 18.52 -4.75
CA PRO A 77 9.95 17.68 -3.56
C PRO A 77 11.22 16.90 -3.18
N ASP A 78 12.16 16.72 -4.10
CA ASP A 78 13.42 16.07 -3.83
C ASP A 78 14.31 16.88 -2.85
N LEU A 79 14.03 18.19 -2.66
CA LEU A 79 14.75 19.03 -1.70
C LEU A 79 14.62 18.51 -0.27
N SER A 80 13.41 18.40 0.27
CA SER A 80 13.21 17.96 1.65
C SER A 80 13.48 16.46 1.81
N PHE A 81 13.21 15.66 0.78
CA PHE A 81 13.65 14.26 0.75
C PHE A 81 15.17 14.16 0.92
N SER A 82 15.94 14.94 0.17
CA SER A 82 17.42 14.90 0.21
C SER A 82 17.96 15.28 1.58
N ALA A 83 17.34 16.27 2.25
CA ALA A 83 17.72 16.69 3.59
C ALA A 83 17.54 15.55 4.62
N ASP A 84 16.37 14.90 4.62
CA ASP A 84 16.09 13.77 5.52
C ASP A 84 16.99 12.57 5.20
N TYR A 85 17.22 12.29 3.91
CA TYR A 85 18.07 11.19 3.46
C TYR A 85 19.53 11.37 3.86
N ILE A 86 20.11 12.56 3.64
CA ILE A 86 21.50 12.87 4.01
C ILE A 86 21.69 12.85 5.52
N ALA A 87 20.71 13.35 6.28
CA ALA A 87 20.74 13.30 7.74
C ALA A 87 20.82 11.85 8.26
N ALA A 88 20.12 10.92 7.61
CA ALA A 88 20.16 9.50 7.94
C ALA A 88 21.40 8.77 7.37
N ASN A 89 22.01 9.29 6.31
CA ASN A 89 23.15 8.69 5.62
C ASN A 89 24.34 9.67 5.55
N PRO A 90 24.88 10.16 6.69
CA PRO A 90 25.85 11.24 6.70
C PRO A 90 27.20 10.88 6.06
N ILE A 91 27.47 9.58 5.86
CA ILE A 91 28.73 9.07 5.33
C ILE A 91 28.80 9.05 3.80
N ILE A 92 27.69 9.27 3.09
CA ILE A 92 27.72 9.29 1.62
C ILE A 92 28.48 10.52 1.12
N ASP A 93 29.19 10.36 0.01
CA ASP A 93 29.89 11.46 -0.65
C ASP A 93 28.98 12.19 -1.63
N ARG A 94 28.07 11.45 -2.29
CA ARG A 94 27.09 12.02 -3.22
C ARG A 94 25.71 11.39 -3.07
N LEU A 95 24.68 12.23 -3.11
CA LEU A 95 23.29 11.86 -3.37
C LEU A 95 22.95 12.35 -4.77
N VAL A 96 22.67 11.45 -5.70
CA VAL A 96 22.49 11.75 -7.12
C VAL A 96 21.05 11.52 -7.54
N PHE A 97 20.39 12.53 -8.09
CA PHE A 97 19.09 12.38 -8.74
C PHE A 97 19.24 12.28 -10.25
N VAL A 98 18.40 11.46 -10.87
CA VAL A 98 18.24 11.39 -12.32
C VAL A 98 16.84 11.89 -12.65
N PRO A 99 16.66 13.22 -12.86
CA PRO A 99 15.37 13.79 -13.18
C PRO A 99 14.93 13.48 -14.60
N HIS A 100 13.66 13.05 -14.74
CA HIS A 100 13.01 12.88 -16.04
C HIS A 100 11.49 12.88 -15.88
N ALA A 101 10.93 13.97 -15.37
CA ALA A 101 9.48 14.14 -15.26
C ALA A 101 9.01 15.15 -16.31
N GLN A 102 7.79 14.97 -16.82
CA GLN A 102 7.24 15.80 -17.89
C GLN A 102 5.84 16.30 -17.53
N GLY A 103 5.65 17.62 -17.62
CA GLY A 103 4.33 18.21 -17.37
C GLY A 103 3.28 17.63 -18.30
N SER A 104 2.09 17.33 -17.76
CA SER A 104 0.92 16.85 -18.51
C SER A 104 1.04 15.45 -19.14
N THR A 105 1.97 14.60 -18.68
CA THR A 105 2.04 13.19 -19.12
C THR A 105 1.39 12.22 -18.14
N GLY A 106 1.03 11.05 -18.64
CA GLY A 106 0.32 10.00 -17.91
C GLY A 106 0.53 8.60 -18.48
N PHE A 107 -0.42 7.71 -18.25
CA PHE A 107 -0.43 6.38 -18.87
C PHE A 107 -1.28 6.35 -20.14
N SER A 108 -2.31 7.21 -20.26
CA SER A 108 -3.19 7.28 -21.44
C SER A 108 -2.49 7.79 -22.69
N ASP A 109 -1.48 8.63 -22.53
CA ASP A 109 -0.63 9.10 -23.62
C ASP A 109 0.58 8.18 -23.84
N ASN A 110 0.62 7.04 -23.13
CA ASN A 110 1.67 6.03 -23.20
C ASN A 110 3.06 6.50 -22.75
N SER A 111 3.20 7.68 -22.12
CA SER A 111 4.49 8.20 -21.65
C SER A 111 5.14 7.29 -20.61
N TRP A 112 4.34 6.80 -19.65
CA TRP A 112 4.83 5.99 -18.53
C TRP A 112 4.51 4.49 -18.65
N SER A 113 3.90 4.05 -19.76
CA SER A 113 3.50 2.65 -19.97
C SER A 113 4.70 1.73 -20.25
N ALA A 114 4.71 0.54 -19.68
CA ALA A 114 5.75 -0.46 -19.96
C ALA A 114 5.59 -1.14 -21.34
N ASP A 115 4.38 -1.11 -21.91
CA ASP A 115 4.01 -1.89 -23.10
C ASP A 115 4.29 -1.18 -24.43
N THR A 116 4.58 0.12 -24.37
CA THR A 116 4.60 1.01 -25.55
C THR A 116 5.94 1.70 -25.75
N VAL A 117 7.01 1.09 -25.22
CA VAL A 117 8.38 1.57 -25.39
C VAL A 117 8.81 1.56 -26.87
N PRO A 118 9.57 2.57 -27.37
CA PRO A 118 10.18 3.65 -26.62
C PRO A 118 9.24 4.83 -26.30
N ASN A 119 9.35 5.31 -25.07
CA ASN A 119 8.60 6.43 -24.47
C ASN A 119 9.41 7.06 -23.31
N ASP A 120 8.81 8.00 -22.56
CA ASP A 120 9.47 8.70 -21.45
C ASP A 120 10.01 7.75 -20.37
N LEU A 121 9.30 6.66 -20.05
CA LEU A 121 9.77 5.63 -19.13
C LEU A 121 11.10 5.00 -19.59
N SER A 122 11.16 4.53 -20.85
CA SER A 122 12.37 3.91 -21.39
C SER A 122 13.55 4.88 -21.53
N VAL A 123 13.28 6.17 -21.77
CA VAL A 123 14.29 7.23 -21.81
C VAL A 123 14.82 7.49 -20.40
N ALA A 124 13.96 7.55 -19.39
CA ALA A 124 14.35 7.72 -18.00
C ALA A 124 15.30 6.60 -17.53
N VAL A 125 14.99 5.34 -17.87
CA VAL A 125 15.86 4.18 -17.61
C VAL A 125 17.22 4.33 -18.30
N THR A 126 17.22 4.71 -19.57
CA THR A 126 18.48 4.92 -20.34
C THR A 126 19.37 5.97 -19.67
N ARG A 127 18.76 7.08 -19.24
CA ARG A 127 19.46 8.16 -18.52
C ARG A 127 20.02 7.69 -17.19
N PHE A 128 19.24 6.93 -16.42
CA PHE A 128 19.67 6.39 -15.15
C PHE A 128 20.88 5.46 -15.30
N ASN A 129 20.84 4.57 -16.28
CA ASN A 129 21.94 3.65 -16.57
C ASN A 129 23.20 4.39 -17.04
N ALA A 130 23.05 5.48 -17.79
CA ALA A 130 24.17 6.35 -18.17
C ALA A 130 24.78 7.07 -16.95
N ALA A 131 23.95 7.61 -16.05
CA ALA A 131 24.42 8.24 -14.81
C ALA A 131 25.16 7.24 -13.91
N HIS A 132 24.62 6.02 -13.78
CA HIS A 132 25.26 4.93 -13.05
C HIS A 132 26.67 4.64 -13.61
N ALA A 133 26.77 4.43 -14.93
CA ALA A 133 28.03 4.16 -15.59
C ALA A 133 29.05 5.30 -15.42
N GLN A 134 28.61 6.55 -15.47
CA GLN A 134 29.48 7.70 -15.25
C GLN A 134 30.01 7.76 -13.81
N LEU A 135 29.17 7.51 -12.80
CA LEU A 135 29.63 7.50 -11.41
C LEU A 135 30.67 6.40 -11.14
N ILE A 136 30.50 5.22 -11.75
CA ILE A 136 31.51 4.16 -11.70
C ILE A 136 32.81 4.61 -12.37
N ALA A 137 32.72 5.26 -13.54
CA ALA A 137 33.89 5.80 -14.24
C ALA A 137 34.62 6.89 -13.45
N ASP A 138 33.87 7.68 -12.66
CA ASP A 138 34.40 8.69 -11.74
C ASP A 138 35.02 8.08 -10.46
N GLY A 139 34.94 6.75 -10.29
CA GLY A 139 35.56 6.03 -9.17
C GLY A 139 34.69 5.88 -7.93
N TYR A 140 33.38 6.08 -8.03
CA TYR A 140 32.44 5.88 -6.92
C TYR A 140 32.02 4.42 -6.78
N THR A 141 31.80 3.97 -5.54
CA THR A 141 30.90 2.85 -5.25
C THR A 141 29.47 3.37 -5.32
N VAL A 142 28.66 2.81 -6.21
CA VAL A 142 27.29 3.27 -6.43
C VAL A 142 26.30 2.35 -5.74
N MET A 143 25.38 2.93 -4.96
CA MET A 143 24.19 2.26 -4.45
C MET A 143 22.96 2.82 -5.15
N VAL A 144 22.14 1.96 -5.75
CA VAL A 144 20.81 2.36 -6.23
C VAL A 144 19.86 2.46 -5.04
N GLY A 145 19.44 3.68 -4.73
CA GLY A 145 18.57 3.98 -3.61
C GLY A 145 17.08 3.71 -3.91
N GLY A 146 16.66 3.87 -5.16
CA GLY A 146 15.30 3.60 -5.60
C GLY A 146 14.83 4.47 -6.77
N ALA A 147 13.52 4.44 -7.02
CA ALA A 147 12.85 5.27 -8.01
C ALA A 147 11.60 5.92 -7.42
N PHE A 148 11.30 7.14 -7.86
CA PHE A 148 10.10 7.88 -7.49
C PHE A 148 9.24 8.10 -8.72
N PHE A 149 7.97 7.76 -8.60
CA PHE A 149 6.95 8.07 -9.59
C PHE A 149 5.83 8.88 -8.93
N HIS A 150 5.55 10.06 -9.47
CA HIS A 150 4.37 10.81 -9.10
C HIS A 150 3.77 11.47 -10.34
N ALA A 151 2.66 10.92 -10.81
CA ALA A 151 1.85 11.52 -11.83
C ALA A 151 0.46 11.78 -11.26
N ASN A 152 0.10 13.06 -11.15
CA ASN A 152 -1.21 13.46 -10.71
C ASN A 152 -2.15 13.59 -11.91
N ARG A 153 -3.45 13.35 -11.75
CA ARG A 153 -4.37 13.07 -12.87
C ARG A 153 -4.00 11.73 -13.52
N PRO A 154 -4.73 10.66 -13.20
CA PRO A 154 -4.85 9.54 -14.13
C PRO A 154 -5.58 10.05 -15.39
N ASP A 155 -4.87 10.81 -16.21
CA ASP A 155 -5.23 11.13 -17.58
C ASP A 155 -6.54 11.88 -17.84
N PHE A 156 -6.59 12.49 -19.02
CA PHE A 156 -7.73 13.27 -19.50
C PHE A 156 -8.83 12.40 -20.11
N ASP A 157 -8.68 11.07 -20.09
CA ASP A 157 -9.63 10.13 -20.69
C ASP A 157 -9.76 8.85 -19.87
N ASP A 158 -11.00 8.51 -19.53
CA ASP A 158 -11.40 8.20 -18.16
C ASP A 158 -12.15 6.87 -18.11
N ASN A 159 -11.53 5.78 -18.59
CA ASN A 159 -12.27 4.53 -18.83
C ASN A 159 -11.93 3.36 -17.89
N SER A 160 -10.79 3.33 -17.19
CA SER A 160 -10.51 2.21 -16.25
C SER A 160 -9.40 2.47 -15.22
N HIS A 161 -9.77 2.57 -13.94
CA HIS A 161 -8.85 2.54 -12.78
C HIS A 161 -8.11 1.20 -12.63
N LEU A 162 -8.53 0.17 -13.38
CA LEU A 162 -7.88 -1.14 -13.45
C LEU A 162 -6.73 -1.15 -14.41
N GLN A 163 -6.90 -0.49 -15.55
CA GLN A 163 -5.80 -0.34 -16.47
C GLN A 163 -4.67 0.43 -15.78
N TYR A 164 -5.01 1.51 -15.05
CA TYR A 164 -4.03 2.23 -14.24
C TYR A 164 -3.36 1.37 -13.15
N GLN A 165 -4.06 0.38 -12.59
CA GLN A 165 -3.46 -0.57 -11.65
C GLN A 165 -2.39 -1.42 -12.35
N ILE A 166 -2.77 -2.01 -13.48
CA ILE A 166 -1.91 -2.83 -14.32
C ILE A 166 -0.70 -2.00 -14.77
N ASP A 167 -0.93 -0.79 -15.28
CA ASP A 167 0.11 0.08 -15.79
C ASP A 167 1.13 0.47 -14.69
N ILE A 168 0.69 0.75 -13.46
CA ILE A 168 1.61 1.01 -12.34
C ILE A 168 2.41 -0.24 -11.99
N ASP A 169 1.74 -1.39 -11.85
CA ASP A 169 2.39 -2.63 -11.45
C ASP A 169 3.44 -3.06 -12.51
N ASP A 170 3.09 -2.92 -13.79
CA ASP A 170 3.98 -3.19 -14.94
C ASP A 170 5.11 -2.16 -15.06
N MET A 171 4.86 -0.88 -14.77
CA MET A 171 5.92 0.14 -14.69
C MET A 171 6.94 -0.22 -13.59
N VAL A 172 6.48 -0.64 -12.40
CA VAL A 172 7.38 -1.08 -11.32
C VAL A 172 8.20 -2.29 -11.76
N ALA A 173 7.58 -3.28 -12.41
CA ALA A 173 8.28 -4.44 -12.94
C ALA A 173 9.31 -4.04 -14.01
N TYR A 174 8.95 -3.15 -14.93
CA TYR A 174 9.82 -2.64 -15.98
C TYR A 174 11.04 -1.93 -15.40
N LEU A 175 10.87 -1.04 -14.43
CA LEU A 175 11.97 -0.34 -13.77
C LEU A 175 12.97 -1.34 -13.17
N ARG A 176 12.48 -2.35 -12.44
CA ARG A 176 13.36 -3.35 -11.81
C ARG A 176 14.10 -4.22 -12.81
N ALA A 177 13.47 -4.52 -13.93
CA ALA A 177 14.06 -5.32 -14.99
C ALA A 177 15.13 -4.57 -15.80
N ASN A 178 15.01 -3.23 -15.90
CA ASN A 178 15.81 -2.45 -16.85
C ASN A 178 16.77 -1.44 -16.20
N LEU A 179 16.61 -1.11 -14.93
CA LEU A 179 17.60 -0.31 -14.19
C LEU A 179 18.80 -1.18 -13.81
N THR A 180 20.00 -0.63 -13.98
CA THR A 180 21.25 -1.25 -13.48
C THR A 180 21.13 -1.44 -11.99
N ASP A 181 21.45 -2.64 -11.50
CA ASP A 181 21.25 -3.06 -10.09
C ASP A 181 19.80 -2.83 -9.58
N GLY A 182 18.82 -2.91 -10.50
CA GLY A 182 17.41 -2.65 -10.25
C GLY A 182 16.64 -3.73 -9.49
N VAL A 183 17.25 -4.90 -9.22
CA VAL A 183 16.56 -6.00 -8.52
C VAL A 183 16.21 -5.56 -7.09
N ASN A 184 14.93 -5.68 -6.72
CA ASN A 184 14.39 -5.32 -5.41
C ASN A 184 14.59 -3.84 -5.00
N ILE A 185 14.88 -2.94 -5.94
CA ILE A 185 14.98 -1.53 -5.58
C ILE A 185 13.63 -1.02 -5.07
N PRO A 186 13.66 -0.14 -4.05
CA PRO A 186 12.47 0.58 -3.63
C PRO A 186 11.88 1.40 -4.77
N VAL A 187 10.58 1.27 -5.02
CA VAL A 187 9.84 2.15 -5.93
C VAL A 187 8.75 2.86 -5.13
N ILE A 188 8.75 4.20 -5.18
CA ILE A 188 7.85 5.03 -4.39
C ILE A 188 6.81 5.67 -5.29
N ILE A 189 5.54 5.41 -5.01
CA ILE A 189 4.40 5.92 -5.77
C ILE A 189 3.72 7.03 -4.97
N GLY A 190 3.60 8.22 -5.56
CA GLY A 190 2.86 9.34 -4.99
C GLY A 190 1.37 9.27 -5.30
N GLY A 191 0.54 9.61 -4.31
CA GLY A 191 -0.90 9.76 -4.47
C GLY A 191 -1.30 10.83 -5.50
N GLY A 192 -2.14 10.46 -6.46
CA GLY A 192 -2.32 11.17 -7.72
C GLY A 192 -3.13 12.48 -7.73
N MET A 193 -3.63 13.03 -6.61
CA MET A 193 -4.36 14.32 -6.63
C MET A 193 -4.14 15.15 -5.37
N THR A 194 -4.18 16.47 -5.47
CA THR A 194 -4.34 17.34 -4.28
C THR A 194 -5.78 17.27 -3.77
N LYS A 195 -6.02 17.61 -2.50
CA LYS A 195 -7.40 17.68 -1.96
C LYS A 195 -8.28 18.64 -2.77
N THR A 196 -7.74 19.79 -3.18
CA THR A 196 -8.47 20.76 -4.02
C THR A 196 -8.90 20.13 -5.34
N GLN A 197 -8.04 19.34 -5.99
CA GLN A 197 -8.40 18.62 -7.22
C GLN A 197 -9.46 17.56 -6.96
N LEU A 198 -9.30 16.79 -5.87
CA LEU A 198 -10.26 15.77 -5.48
C LEU A 198 -11.63 16.37 -5.15
N ASP A 199 -11.68 17.51 -4.47
CA ASP A 199 -12.93 18.20 -4.12
C ASP A 199 -13.60 18.87 -5.32
N ALA A 200 -12.80 19.45 -6.23
CA ALA A 200 -13.30 20.11 -7.43
C ALA A 200 -13.84 19.12 -8.47
N ARG A 201 -13.39 17.86 -8.44
CA ARG A 201 -13.77 16.82 -9.41
C ARG A 201 -14.72 15.80 -8.81
N ALA A 202 -14.53 15.40 -7.56
CA ALA A 202 -15.37 14.53 -6.72
C ALA A 202 -16.16 13.43 -7.45
N LEU A 203 -15.62 12.91 -8.56
CA LEU A 203 -16.18 11.76 -9.24
C LEU A 203 -15.65 10.54 -8.52
N SER A 204 -16.48 9.52 -8.39
CA SER A 204 -16.11 8.29 -7.70
C SER A 204 -14.93 7.56 -8.38
N LYS A 205 -14.60 7.88 -9.63
CA LYS A 205 -13.40 7.39 -10.35
C LYS A 205 -12.09 7.95 -9.78
N ASP A 206 -12.04 9.23 -9.42
CA ASP A 206 -10.83 9.89 -8.89
C ASP A 206 -10.34 9.23 -7.58
N LEU A 207 -11.30 8.89 -6.72
CA LEU A 207 -11.03 8.13 -5.49
C LEU A 207 -10.48 6.73 -5.78
N ASN A 208 -10.93 6.10 -6.86
CA ASN A 208 -10.50 4.75 -7.22
C ASN A 208 -9.07 4.75 -7.75
N PHE A 209 -8.68 5.75 -8.53
CA PHE A 209 -7.30 5.90 -8.96
C PHE A 209 -6.35 6.18 -7.79
N GLN A 210 -6.77 7.04 -6.85
CA GLN A 210 -6.00 7.27 -5.62
C GLN A 210 -5.82 5.96 -4.83
N ALA A 211 -6.89 5.18 -4.66
CA ALA A 211 -6.81 3.86 -4.05
C ALA A 211 -5.90 2.88 -4.79
N THR A 212 -5.99 2.85 -6.12
CA THR A 212 -5.17 1.99 -6.96
C THR A 212 -3.67 2.28 -6.76
N ALA A 213 -3.30 3.56 -6.75
CA ALA A 213 -1.93 4.00 -6.50
C ALA A 213 -1.48 3.66 -5.06
N ASP A 214 -2.31 3.96 -4.06
CA ASP A 214 -2.01 3.68 -2.65
C ASP A 214 -1.90 2.18 -2.36
N GLY A 215 -2.68 1.37 -3.08
CA GLY A 215 -2.72 -0.08 -2.98
C GLY A 215 -1.47 -0.78 -3.55
N THR A 216 -0.63 -0.09 -4.34
CA THR A 216 0.53 -0.72 -4.99
C THR A 216 1.50 -1.33 -3.98
N GLN A 217 1.73 -0.69 -2.83
CA GLN A 217 2.57 -1.27 -1.76
C GLN A 217 2.03 -2.60 -1.21
N HIS A 218 0.74 -2.88 -1.38
CA HIS A 218 0.10 -4.13 -0.95
C HIS A 218 0.04 -5.20 -2.04
N ARG A 219 0.34 -4.84 -3.29
CA ARG A 219 0.38 -5.76 -4.44
C ARG A 219 1.81 -6.11 -4.85
N VAL A 220 2.73 -5.15 -4.76
CA VAL A 220 4.08 -5.25 -5.32
C VAL A 220 5.13 -5.05 -4.22
N ALA A 221 5.98 -6.07 -4.01
CA ALA A 221 7.09 -6.03 -3.06
C ALA A 221 7.99 -4.81 -3.31
N TYR A 222 8.72 -4.38 -2.30
CA TYR A 222 9.64 -3.24 -2.30
C TYR A 222 9.02 -1.95 -2.85
N THR A 223 7.71 -1.78 -2.68
CA THR A 223 6.99 -0.56 -3.06
C THR A 223 6.50 0.14 -1.82
N GLY A 224 6.58 1.47 -1.84
CA GLY A 224 6.02 2.33 -0.79
C GLY A 224 5.13 3.39 -1.41
N THR A 225 4.04 3.73 -0.74
CA THR A 225 3.14 4.79 -1.20
C THR A 225 3.09 5.93 -0.19
N TYR A 226 2.77 7.13 -0.66
CA TYR A 226 2.43 8.25 0.21
C TYR A 226 1.18 8.96 -0.28
N ASP A 227 0.25 9.17 0.65
CA ASP A 227 -0.97 9.92 0.45
C ASP A 227 -0.84 11.30 1.10
N TRP A 228 -0.84 12.33 0.27
CA TRP A 228 -0.79 13.73 0.69
C TRP A 228 -2.16 14.44 0.74
N ILE A 229 -3.26 13.72 0.46
CA ILE A 229 -4.64 14.20 0.67
C ILE A 229 -5.07 13.97 2.12
N ASN A 230 -4.73 12.80 2.69
CA ASN A 230 -5.18 12.36 4.02
C ASN A 230 -4.06 12.32 5.08
N SER A 231 -3.05 13.19 4.99
CA SER A 231 -1.96 13.29 5.98
C SER A 231 -2.50 13.79 7.34
N PRO A 232 -2.88 12.86 8.25
CA PRO A 232 -2.13 12.66 9.48
C PRO A 232 -2.13 11.17 9.87
N ARG A 233 -1.17 10.37 9.36
CA ARG A 233 -1.05 8.95 9.76
C ARG A 233 0.21 8.54 10.50
N TYR A 234 1.28 9.36 10.54
CA TYR A 234 2.60 8.83 10.91
C TYR A 234 3.40 9.72 11.86
N GLY A 235 2.95 9.84 13.11
CA GLY A 235 3.78 10.25 14.25
C GLY A 235 4.33 11.69 14.26
N LYS A 236 4.21 12.44 13.16
CA LYS A 236 4.46 13.88 13.09
C LYS A 236 3.15 14.62 13.34
N SER A 237 3.21 15.66 14.17
CA SER A 237 2.07 16.46 14.65
C SER A 237 1.44 17.38 13.59
N TYR A 238 1.46 17.00 12.32
CA TYR A 238 0.78 17.73 11.26
C TYR A 238 -0.72 17.40 11.34
N ALA A 239 -1.41 18.08 12.26
CA ALA A 239 -2.86 18.00 12.37
C ALA A 239 -3.49 18.64 11.14
N GLY A 240 -3.87 17.80 10.17
CA GLY A 240 -4.89 18.03 9.16
C GLY A 240 -4.86 19.41 8.50
N LEU A 241 -4.09 19.54 7.42
CA LEU A 241 -4.40 20.53 6.40
C LEU A 241 -4.20 19.86 5.04
N PRO A 242 -5.18 19.93 4.12
CA PRO A 242 -4.89 19.60 2.74
C PRO A 242 -3.77 20.50 2.24
N VAL A 243 -2.83 19.93 1.48
CA VAL A 243 -1.83 20.69 0.75
C VAL A 243 -2.52 21.84 0.00
N VAL A 244 -2.32 23.07 0.49
CA VAL A 244 -2.91 24.26 -0.11
C VAL A 244 -2.29 24.41 -1.49
N THR A 245 -3.11 24.53 -2.52
CA THR A 245 -2.65 24.64 -3.90
C THR A 245 -2.27 26.08 -4.25
N THR A 246 -1.30 26.28 -5.13
CA THR A 246 -0.97 27.61 -5.68
C THR A 246 -1.88 28.01 -6.84
N ASP A 247 -2.33 27.05 -7.65
CA ASP A 247 -3.10 27.30 -8.89
C ASP A 247 -4.33 26.37 -9.03
N GLY A 248 -4.77 25.77 -7.92
CA GLY A 248 -5.86 24.79 -7.90
C GLY A 248 -5.47 23.40 -8.41
N VAL A 249 -4.23 23.23 -8.88
CA VAL A 249 -3.71 21.97 -9.42
C VAL A 249 -2.50 21.51 -8.59
N HIS A 250 -1.46 22.33 -8.53
CA HIS A 250 -0.19 22.00 -7.89
C HIS A 250 -0.15 22.42 -6.43
N ALA A 251 0.62 21.66 -5.64
CA ALA A 251 0.94 21.99 -4.26
C ALA A 251 1.63 23.35 -4.13
N ASN A 252 1.37 24.06 -3.04
CA ASN A 252 2.21 25.19 -2.64
C ASN A 252 3.56 24.72 -2.09
N ARG A 253 4.44 25.68 -1.78
CA ARG A 253 5.80 25.40 -1.28
C ARG A 253 5.81 24.49 -0.06
N LEU A 254 4.91 24.70 0.91
CA LEU A 254 4.85 23.86 2.11
C LEU A 254 4.43 22.42 1.78
N GLY A 255 3.47 22.25 0.86
CA GLY A 255 3.04 20.94 0.40
C GLY A 255 4.11 20.17 -0.35
N VAL A 256 4.93 20.85 -1.17
CA VAL A 256 6.08 20.22 -1.84
C VAL A 256 7.14 19.78 -0.83
N ILE A 257 7.38 20.59 0.21
CA ILE A 257 8.29 20.21 1.31
C ILE A 257 7.75 18.97 2.05
N GLU A 258 6.45 18.94 2.36
CA GLU A 258 5.82 17.78 3.00
C GLU A 258 5.89 16.53 2.10
N GLN A 259 5.67 16.69 0.78
CA GLN A 259 5.78 15.61 -0.19
C GLN A 259 7.15 14.92 -0.14
N GLY A 260 8.25 15.67 -0.04
CA GLY A 260 9.58 15.06 0.08
C GLY A 260 9.80 14.30 1.39
N GLN A 261 9.25 14.79 2.50
CA GLN A 261 9.33 14.08 3.80
C GLN A 261 8.51 12.78 3.76
N LEU A 262 7.29 12.84 3.22
CA LEU A 262 6.43 11.67 3.04
C LEU A 262 7.05 10.63 2.10
N ARG A 263 7.75 11.08 1.06
CA ARG A 263 8.52 10.25 0.14
C ARG A 263 9.66 9.52 0.87
N TYR A 264 10.36 10.19 1.77
CA TYR A 264 11.41 9.56 2.59
C TYR A 264 10.81 8.50 3.54
N ASP A 265 9.71 8.82 4.21
CA ASP A 265 9.03 7.85 5.07
C ASP A 265 8.52 6.64 4.26
N ALA A 266 8.04 6.86 3.03
CA ALA A 266 7.63 5.80 2.11
C ALA A 266 8.82 4.94 1.65
N LEU A 267 10.00 5.53 1.45
CA LEU A 267 11.23 4.80 1.14
C LEU A 267 11.59 3.81 2.25
N LEU A 268 11.55 4.25 3.50
CA LEU A 268 11.82 3.38 4.64
C LEU A 268 10.84 2.21 4.71
N ARG A 269 9.56 2.44 4.40
CA ARG A 269 8.55 1.37 4.32
C ARG A 269 8.81 0.41 3.16
N ALA A 270 9.12 0.94 1.98
CA ALA A 270 9.40 0.13 0.80
C ALA A 270 10.59 -0.81 1.03
N GLN A 271 11.64 -0.35 1.71
CA GLN A 271 12.79 -1.19 2.05
C GLN A 271 12.45 -2.38 2.95
N LEU A 272 11.42 -2.25 3.79
CA LEU A 272 10.94 -3.32 4.67
C LEU A 272 9.88 -4.21 4.02
N ASN A 273 9.27 -3.76 2.91
CA ASN A 273 8.20 -4.46 2.20
C ASN A 273 8.72 -5.60 1.30
N ALA A 274 9.48 -6.55 1.85
CA ALA A 274 10.04 -7.65 1.07
C ALA A 274 8.98 -8.62 0.52
N SER A 275 7.79 -8.66 1.13
CA SER A 275 6.65 -9.45 0.67
C SER A 275 5.34 -8.78 1.10
N PRO A 276 4.49 -8.32 0.16
CA PRO A 276 3.21 -7.68 0.49
C PRO A 276 2.21 -8.62 1.21
N SER A 277 2.45 -9.92 1.13
CA SER A 277 1.65 -10.98 1.74
C SER A 277 2.24 -11.51 3.06
N GLU A 278 3.46 -11.11 3.44
CA GLU A 278 3.88 -11.22 4.84
C GLU A 278 3.02 -10.24 5.66
N PRO A 279 2.54 -10.65 6.85
CA PRO A 279 3.04 -11.73 7.68
C PRO A 279 2.29 -13.07 7.57
N PHE A 280 1.53 -13.32 6.49
CA PHE A 280 0.70 -14.52 6.40
C PHE A 280 1.40 -15.73 5.78
N GLN A 281 2.40 -15.53 4.90
CA GLN A 281 3.13 -16.64 4.26
C GLN A 281 3.89 -17.51 5.28
N SER A 282 4.34 -16.93 6.38
CA SER A 282 4.99 -17.64 7.49
C SER A 282 4.03 -18.45 8.37
N LEU A 283 2.70 -18.32 8.18
CA LEU A 283 1.73 -19.12 8.93
C LEU A 283 1.73 -20.56 8.43
N ALA A 284 1.82 -21.52 9.36
CA ALA A 284 1.64 -22.94 9.04
C ALA A 284 0.27 -23.25 8.37
N SER A 285 -0.73 -22.39 8.59
CA SER A 285 -2.04 -22.48 7.95
C SER A 285 -2.12 -21.83 6.57
N TRP A 286 -1.07 -21.17 6.06
CA TRP A 286 -1.14 -20.37 4.85
C TRP A 286 -1.66 -21.16 3.65
N GLY A 287 -1.07 -22.33 3.38
CA GLY A 287 -1.50 -23.22 2.29
C GLY A 287 -2.90 -23.82 2.43
N SER A 288 -3.60 -23.55 3.54
CA SER A 288 -4.98 -24.01 3.77
C SER A 288 -6.03 -22.94 3.49
N TRP A 289 -5.63 -21.69 3.23
CA TRP A 289 -6.57 -20.65 2.83
C TRP A 289 -7.05 -20.89 1.40
N LYS A 290 -8.37 -20.90 1.24
CA LYS A 290 -9.03 -21.06 -0.06
C LYS A 290 -9.28 -19.70 -0.72
N ALA A 291 -9.52 -18.68 0.09
CA ALA A 291 -9.66 -17.31 -0.36
C ALA A 291 -9.14 -16.36 0.72
N PHE A 292 -8.39 -15.34 0.27
CA PHE A 292 -7.89 -14.25 1.10
C PHE A 292 -8.23 -12.93 0.38
N HIS A 293 -9.13 -12.16 0.98
CA HIS A 293 -9.57 -10.86 0.48
C HIS A 293 -8.82 -9.77 1.25
N ASP A 294 -7.90 -9.08 0.56
CA ASP A 294 -7.10 -8.01 1.15
C ASP A 294 -7.66 -6.63 0.80
N PHE A 295 -8.31 -6.00 1.77
CA PHE A 295 -8.93 -4.68 1.62
C PHE A 295 -7.96 -3.52 1.87
N ARG A 296 -6.68 -3.79 2.19
CA ARG A 296 -5.64 -2.75 2.25
C ARG A 296 -5.36 -2.11 0.89
N SER A 297 -5.68 -2.83 -0.20
CA SER A 297 -5.55 -2.35 -1.57
C SER A 297 -6.62 -1.32 -1.98
N GLY A 298 -7.60 -1.04 -1.10
CA GLY A 298 -8.68 -0.07 -1.33
C GLY A 298 -8.34 1.37 -0.97
N THR A 299 -9.35 2.23 -0.94
CA THR A 299 -9.20 3.64 -0.54
C THR A 299 -8.79 3.74 0.93
N GLY A 300 -8.15 4.84 1.35
CA GLY A 300 -7.95 5.15 2.77
C GLY A 300 -9.25 5.16 3.61
N LEU A 301 -10.43 5.21 2.96
CA LEU A 301 -11.75 5.12 3.58
C LEU A 301 -12.08 3.71 4.08
N ASP A 302 -11.55 2.66 3.45
CA ASP A 302 -11.76 1.25 3.80
C ASP A 302 -11.07 0.88 5.14
N MET A 303 -10.10 1.70 5.55
CA MET A 303 -9.40 1.58 6.84
C MET A 303 -9.87 2.57 7.91
N THR A 304 -10.58 3.64 7.56
CA THR A 304 -10.86 4.75 8.50
C THR A 304 -12.23 4.68 9.18
N GLY A 305 -13.12 3.79 8.76
CA GLY A 305 -14.33 3.51 9.53
C GLY A 305 -15.51 4.46 9.28
N ASN A 306 -15.72 4.90 8.04
CA ASN A 306 -16.84 5.74 7.62
C ASN A 306 -18.07 5.00 7.02
N GLY A 307 -18.16 3.67 7.16
CA GLY A 307 -19.26 2.87 6.60
C GLY A 307 -19.18 2.54 5.10
N ASN A 308 -17.99 2.50 4.47
CA ASN A 308 -17.79 2.22 3.03
C ASN A 308 -16.88 1.00 2.71
N HIS A 309 -16.53 0.18 3.71
CA HIS A 309 -15.39 -0.76 3.71
C HIS A 309 -15.47 -1.97 2.77
N ALA A 310 -16.52 -2.07 1.97
CA ALA A 310 -16.73 -3.11 0.98
C ALA A 310 -17.84 -2.62 0.04
N THR A 311 -17.54 -2.26 -1.21
CA THR A 311 -18.60 -1.96 -2.19
C THR A 311 -18.32 -2.68 -3.51
N GLN A 312 -19.15 -3.65 -3.92
CA GLN A 312 -19.44 -3.82 -5.34
C GLN A 312 -20.82 -4.44 -5.54
N GLN A 313 -21.69 -3.76 -6.30
CA GLN A 313 -22.28 -4.32 -7.53
C GLN A 313 -22.96 -3.20 -8.34
N ASP A 314 -22.67 -3.14 -9.64
CA ASP A 314 -23.70 -3.00 -10.67
C ASP A 314 -23.18 -3.60 -12.00
N ALA A 315 -23.80 -4.71 -12.41
CA ALA A 315 -23.97 -5.20 -13.79
C ALA A 315 -22.78 -5.30 -14.76
N VAL A 316 -21.78 -6.16 -14.50
CA VAL A 316 -21.03 -6.81 -15.60
C VAL A 316 -20.94 -8.32 -15.34
N ALA A 317 -21.33 -9.12 -16.34
CA ALA A 317 -21.50 -10.57 -16.26
C ALA A 317 -20.20 -11.38 -16.04
N THR A 318 -19.08 -10.71 -15.83
CA THR A 318 -17.79 -11.30 -15.46
C THR A 318 -17.08 -10.30 -14.55
N ALA A 319 -17.11 -10.57 -13.24
CA ALA A 319 -16.23 -9.88 -12.30
C ALA A 319 -14.82 -10.43 -12.52
N ASP A 320 -13.97 -9.68 -13.24
CA ASP A 320 -12.56 -10.05 -13.37
C ASP A 320 -11.80 -9.63 -12.11
N MET A 321 -12.07 -10.37 -11.03
CA MET A 321 -11.09 -10.59 -9.99
C MET A 321 -10.22 -11.78 -10.44
N ILE A 322 -9.14 -11.52 -11.19
CA ILE A 322 -8.20 -12.59 -11.51
C ILE A 322 -7.42 -12.91 -10.23
N TYR A 323 -7.77 -14.02 -9.61
CA TYR A 323 -6.99 -14.67 -8.56
C TYR A 323 -5.61 -15.01 -9.13
N ASP A 324 -4.54 -14.42 -8.57
CA ASP A 324 -3.17 -14.81 -8.91
C ASP A 324 -2.76 -16.00 -8.01
N PRO A 325 -2.60 -17.22 -8.58
CA PRO A 325 -2.27 -18.41 -7.81
C PRO A 325 -0.81 -18.44 -7.32
N VAL A 326 0.07 -17.57 -7.84
CA VAL A 326 1.50 -17.48 -7.47
C VAL A 326 1.67 -16.64 -6.21
N VAL A 327 0.90 -15.56 -6.04
CA VAL A 327 0.95 -14.67 -4.87
C VAL A 327 -0.27 -14.74 -3.94
N GLN A 328 -1.28 -15.55 -4.29
CA GLN A 328 -2.51 -15.81 -3.51
C GLN A 328 -3.23 -14.54 -3.01
N SER A 329 -3.39 -13.53 -3.86
CA SER A 329 -4.12 -12.31 -3.50
C SER A 329 -5.11 -11.90 -4.59
N MET A 330 -6.11 -11.10 -4.20
CA MET A 330 -7.07 -10.48 -5.12
C MET A 330 -7.03 -8.97 -4.92
N ALA A 331 -6.79 -8.22 -6.00
CA ALA A 331 -6.78 -6.76 -5.98
C ALA A 331 -8.20 -6.20 -6.16
N PHE A 332 -8.56 -5.18 -5.39
CA PHE A 332 -9.91 -4.62 -5.36
C PHE A 332 -10.14 -3.56 -6.46
N ILE A 333 -11.32 -3.63 -7.07
CA ILE A 333 -11.79 -2.84 -8.22
C ILE A 333 -13.07 -2.13 -7.79
N ARG A 334 -13.08 -0.80 -7.69
CA ARG A 334 -14.30 -0.05 -7.36
C ARG A 334 -14.97 0.47 -8.64
N ALA A 335 -16.20 0.07 -8.90
CA ALA A 335 -17.06 0.83 -9.80
C ALA A 335 -17.59 2.07 -9.06
N ALA A 336 -17.51 3.21 -9.74
CA ALA A 336 -18.14 4.45 -9.35
C ALA A 336 -19.67 4.29 -9.24
N GLY A 337 -20.25 4.35 -8.04
CA GLY A 337 -21.71 4.51 -7.86
C GLY A 337 -22.50 3.31 -7.31
N GLY A 338 -21.85 2.22 -6.89
CA GLY A 338 -22.57 1.12 -6.24
C GLY A 338 -23.26 1.59 -4.95
N THR A 339 -24.57 1.32 -4.84
CA THR A 339 -25.35 1.51 -3.60
C THR A 339 -25.00 0.48 -2.53
N ASP A 340 -24.39 -0.63 -2.95
CA ASP A 340 -24.13 -1.79 -2.12
C ASP A 340 -22.83 -1.68 -1.33
N LYS A 341 -22.95 -1.83 -0.01
CA LYS A 341 -21.92 -1.71 1.02
C LYS A 341 -21.48 -3.07 1.56
N TYR A 342 -21.41 -4.05 0.66
CA TYR A 342 -20.81 -5.35 0.92
C TYR A 342 -19.99 -5.82 -0.28
N PHE A 343 -19.15 -6.83 -0.05
CA PHE A 343 -18.43 -7.56 -1.07
C PHE A 343 -19.03 -8.97 -1.20
N SER A 344 -19.40 -9.39 -2.40
CA SER A 344 -19.95 -10.72 -2.66
C SER A 344 -18.84 -11.71 -2.97
N ALA A 345 -18.42 -12.49 -1.98
CA ALA A 345 -17.59 -13.67 -2.21
C ALA A 345 -18.45 -14.78 -2.84
N GLY A 346 -17.87 -15.59 -3.74
CA GLY A 346 -18.54 -16.78 -4.28
C GLY A 346 -18.77 -17.86 -3.23
N ALA A 347 -19.06 -19.10 -3.66
CA ALA A 347 -19.26 -20.23 -2.75
C ALA A 347 -17.95 -20.64 -2.05
N MET A 348 -17.69 -20.04 -0.88
CA MET A 348 -16.39 -20.18 -0.21
C MET A 348 -16.30 -21.35 0.77
N LEU A 349 -17.41 -21.85 1.35
CA LEU A 349 -17.35 -22.77 2.49
C LEU A 349 -17.39 -24.26 2.12
N GLY A 350 -16.39 -25.00 2.62
CA GLY A 350 -16.37 -26.46 2.71
C GLY A 350 -17.38 -27.02 3.72
N ALA A 351 -17.34 -28.33 3.96
CA ALA A 351 -18.18 -28.94 5.00
C ALA A 351 -17.74 -28.51 6.40
N SER A 352 -16.45 -28.67 6.68
CA SER A 352 -15.75 -27.98 7.76
C SER A 352 -15.09 -26.72 7.21
N TYR A 353 -14.95 -25.69 8.02
CA TYR A 353 -14.40 -24.42 7.56
C TYR A 353 -13.82 -23.56 8.69
N THR A 354 -13.01 -22.57 8.30
CA THR A 354 -12.64 -21.41 9.11
C THR A 354 -12.96 -20.12 8.35
N LYS A 355 -13.57 -19.14 9.04
CA LYS A 355 -13.71 -17.75 8.60
C LYS A 355 -12.85 -16.87 9.49
N ALA A 356 -12.10 -15.93 8.92
CA ALA A 356 -11.33 -14.95 9.68
C ALA A 356 -11.49 -13.55 9.08
N ALA A 357 -11.64 -12.53 9.92
CA ALA A 357 -11.59 -11.14 9.47
C ALA A 357 -10.91 -10.25 10.51
N LEU A 358 -10.06 -9.35 10.03
CA LEU A 358 -9.45 -8.29 10.83
C LEU A 358 -10.26 -7.01 10.63
N VAL A 359 -11.03 -6.65 11.65
CA VAL A 359 -12.06 -5.61 11.57
C VAL A 359 -11.92 -4.59 12.67
N LYS A 360 -12.21 -3.33 12.36
CA LYS A 360 -12.33 -2.23 13.31
C LYS A 360 -13.79 -1.83 13.35
N PHE A 361 -14.35 -1.65 14.56
CA PHE A 361 -15.71 -1.16 14.71
C PHE A 361 -15.69 0.33 15.09
N SER A 362 -16.58 1.12 14.48
CA SER A 362 -16.78 2.53 14.82
C SER A 362 -17.96 2.74 15.79
N SER A 363 -18.84 1.75 15.92
CA SER A 363 -19.96 1.74 16.87
C SER A 363 -20.28 0.30 17.28
N LEU A 364 -21.13 0.13 18.30
CA LEU A 364 -21.65 -1.18 18.72
C LEU A 364 -23.07 -1.47 18.18
N SER A 365 -23.45 -0.78 17.10
CA SER A 365 -24.72 -1.04 16.41
C SER A 365 -24.71 -2.41 15.70
N THR A 366 -25.87 -2.84 15.25
CA THR A 366 -26.02 -4.09 14.48
C THR A 366 -25.24 -3.99 13.16
N GLN A 367 -24.22 -4.84 13.00
CA GLN A 367 -23.25 -4.78 11.89
C GLN A 367 -22.84 -6.20 11.47
N GLY A 368 -22.80 -6.50 10.18
CA GLY A 368 -22.36 -7.78 9.63
C GLY A 368 -20.87 -7.75 9.28
N VAL A 369 -20.20 -8.87 9.49
CA VAL A 369 -18.78 -9.04 9.14
C VAL A 369 -18.65 -9.98 7.95
N MET A 370 -19.16 -11.20 8.08
CA MET A 370 -19.24 -12.20 7.01
C MET A 370 -20.54 -12.96 7.17
N GLN A 371 -21.44 -12.89 6.20
CA GLN A 371 -22.73 -13.52 6.29
C GLN A 371 -23.19 -14.08 4.95
N ASP A 372 -23.72 -15.29 5.01
CA ASP A 372 -24.36 -15.96 3.91
C ASP A 372 -25.82 -15.49 3.69
N HIS A 373 -26.25 -15.54 2.44
CA HIS A 373 -27.61 -15.26 2.01
C HIS A 373 -28.57 -16.36 2.45
N ASN A 374 -29.75 -15.96 2.94
CA ASN A 374 -30.76 -16.85 3.54
C ASN A 374 -30.34 -17.55 4.84
N ASP A 375 -29.40 -16.96 5.58
CA ASP A 375 -29.07 -17.32 6.97
C ASP A 375 -28.36 -18.65 7.17
N GLY A 376 -27.81 -19.27 6.11
CA GLY A 376 -27.09 -20.54 6.21
C GLY A 376 -25.92 -20.45 7.20
N THR A 377 -25.13 -19.37 7.14
CA THR A 377 -24.15 -19.01 8.15
C THR A 377 -24.10 -17.50 8.42
N ARG A 378 -23.85 -17.10 9.67
CA ARG A 378 -23.70 -15.68 10.03
C ARG A 378 -22.49 -15.45 10.92
N MET A 379 -21.88 -14.27 10.78
CA MET A 379 -20.87 -13.72 11.69
C MET A 379 -21.10 -12.20 11.77
N HIS A 380 -21.69 -11.75 12.88
CA HIS A 380 -22.19 -10.37 13.01
C HIS A 380 -22.25 -9.87 14.46
N LEU A 381 -22.20 -8.54 14.60
CA LEU A 381 -22.52 -7.82 15.82
C LEU A 381 -24.03 -7.56 15.89
N SER A 382 -24.65 -7.89 17.01
CA SER A 382 -26.09 -7.77 17.23
C SER A 382 -26.38 -6.85 18.40
N SER A 383 -26.78 -5.61 18.10
CA SER A 383 -27.01 -4.58 19.13
C SER A 383 -28.17 -4.92 20.05
N GLY A 384 -29.26 -5.50 19.52
CA GLY A 384 -30.44 -5.89 20.30
C GLY A 384 -30.18 -6.96 21.36
N THR A 385 -29.05 -7.67 21.27
CA THR A 385 -28.65 -8.72 22.22
C THR A 385 -27.33 -8.41 22.93
N GLY A 386 -26.66 -7.28 22.63
CA GLY A 386 -25.39 -6.91 23.25
C GLY A 386 -24.24 -7.88 23.00
N VAL A 387 -24.26 -8.65 21.91
CA VAL A 387 -23.25 -9.70 21.63
C VAL A 387 -22.78 -9.65 20.19
N PHE A 388 -21.52 -10.04 19.98
CA PHE A 388 -21.07 -10.56 18.71
C PHE A 388 -21.40 -12.05 18.66
N ARG A 389 -21.97 -12.53 17.55
CA ARG A 389 -22.39 -13.93 17.43
C ARG A 389 -22.12 -14.48 16.05
N SER A 390 -21.92 -15.79 16.01
CA SER A 390 -21.91 -16.57 14.78
C SER A 390 -22.81 -17.78 14.91
N TYR A 391 -23.48 -18.18 13.85
CA TYR A 391 -24.38 -19.34 13.88
C TYR A 391 -24.65 -19.93 12.50
N HIS A 392 -25.18 -21.16 12.48
CA HIS A 392 -25.77 -21.79 11.31
C HIS A 392 -27.28 -21.77 11.41
N ASN A 393 -27.99 -21.39 10.33
CA ASN A 393 -29.44 -21.49 10.12
C ASN A 393 -30.36 -20.78 11.15
N SER A 394 -30.10 -20.89 12.45
CA SER A 394 -30.89 -20.38 13.57
C SER A 394 -30.00 -19.87 14.71
N SER A 395 -30.50 -18.87 15.45
CA SER A 395 -29.83 -18.28 16.61
C SER A 395 -29.67 -19.22 17.82
N SER A 396 -30.28 -20.41 17.81
CA SER A 396 -30.05 -21.46 18.81
C SER A 396 -28.76 -22.27 18.54
N GLN A 397 -28.28 -22.30 17.29
CA GLN A 397 -27.08 -23.03 16.86
C GLN A 397 -25.90 -22.07 16.74
N LYS A 398 -25.57 -21.40 17.85
CA LYS A 398 -24.66 -20.26 17.87
C LYS A 398 -23.47 -20.44 18.80
N VAL A 399 -22.48 -19.61 18.55
CA VAL A 399 -21.42 -19.19 19.47
C VAL A 399 -21.44 -17.67 19.59
N ALA A 400 -21.11 -17.11 20.75
CA ALA A 400 -21.17 -15.66 20.97
C ALA A 400 -20.20 -15.16 22.03
N PHE A 401 -19.91 -13.86 22.00
CA PHE A 401 -19.25 -13.16 23.10
C PHE A 401 -19.85 -11.76 23.34
N PRO A 402 -19.75 -11.21 24.56
CA PRO A 402 -20.26 -9.89 24.88
C PRO A 402 -19.63 -8.80 24.00
N ASN A 403 -20.42 -7.86 23.49
CA ASN A 403 -19.89 -6.76 22.69
C ASN A 403 -18.97 -5.81 23.48
N THR A 404 -18.99 -5.89 24.81
CA THR A 404 -18.06 -5.19 25.72
C THR A 404 -16.61 -5.64 25.53
N ASP A 405 -16.38 -6.80 24.92
CA ASP A 405 -15.03 -7.28 24.59
C ASP A 405 -14.44 -6.55 23.37
N ILE A 406 -15.25 -5.80 22.62
CA ILE A 406 -14.83 -5.01 21.46
C ILE A 406 -14.46 -3.60 21.91
N VAL A 407 -13.23 -3.19 21.58
CA VAL A 407 -12.77 -1.82 21.78
C VAL A 407 -13.00 -1.04 20.49
N LEU A 408 -13.90 -0.04 20.53
CA LEU A 408 -14.15 0.82 19.38
C LEU A 408 -12.87 1.53 18.95
N GLY A 409 -12.72 1.70 17.64
CA GLY A 409 -11.54 2.36 17.07
C GLY A 409 -10.30 1.47 16.94
N LYS A 410 -10.31 0.26 17.51
CA LYS A 410 -9.23 -0.73 17.42
C LYS A 410 -9.55 -1.84 16.41
N TYR A 411 -8.52 -2.34 15.73
CA TYR A 411 -8.63 -3.55 14.92
C TYR A 411 -8.61 -4.81 15.78
N HIS A 412 -9.57 -5.68 15.53
CA HIS A 412 -9.79 -6.95 16.20
C HIS A 412 -9.78 -8.08 15.16
N LEU A 413 -9.02 -9.15 15.45
CA LEU A 413 -9.13 -10.36 14.67
C LEU A 413 -10.27 -11.21 15.22
N ILE A 414 -11.27 -11.48 14.40
CA ILE A 414 -12.35 -12.40 14.76
C ILE A 414 -12.26 -13.64 13.89
N VAL A 415 -12.25 -14.81 14.52
CA VAL A 415 -12.14 -16.10 13.82
C VAL A 415 -13.26 -17.04 14.25
N LEU A 416 -13.90 -17.69 13.27
CA LEU A 416 -14.91 -18.72 13.47
C LEU A 416 -14.39 -20.02 12.87
N THR A 417 -14.41 -21.11 13.61
CA THR A 417 -14.12 -22.45 13.08
C THR A 417 -15.33 -23.36 13.26
N TYR A 418 -15.66 -24.15 12.24
CA TYR A 418 -16.69 -25.18 12.31
C TYR A 418 -16.15 -26.51 11.81
N ASP A 419 -16.32 -27.56 12.61
CA ASP A 419 -16.01 -28.94 12.26
C ASP A 419 -17.30 -29.74 12.04
N ALA A 420 -17.57 -30.13 10.79
CA ALA A 420 -18.74 -30.91 10.43
C ALA A 420 -18.74 -32.33 11.01
N ALA A 421 -17.56 -32.93 11.22
CA ALA A 421 -17.47 -34.30 11.74
C ALA A 421 -17.90 -34.37 13.21
N THR A 422 -17.59 -33.32 13.97
CA THR A 422 -17.89 -33.23 15.40
C THR A 422 -19.03 -32.25 15.73
N THR A 423 -19.64 -31.62 14.72
CA THR A 423 -20.67 -30.57 14.86
C THR A 423 -20.26 -29.43 15.79
N THR A 424 -18.94 -29.16 15.85
CA THR A 424 -18.35 -28.24 16.81
C THR A 424 -18.03 -26.90 16.16
N MET A 425 -18.62 -25.84 16.69
CA MET A 425 -18.35 -24.45 16.32
C MET A 425 -17.56 -23.77 17.45
N LYS A 426 -16.55 -22.97 17.10
CA LYS A 426 -15.76 -22.17 18.05
C LYS A 426 -15.58 -20.76 17.53
N LEU A 427 -15.66 -19.77 18.42
CA LEU A 427 -15.48 -18.36 18.10
C LEU A 427 -14.33 -17.78 18.91
N TYR A 428 -13.46 -17.05 18.24
CA TYR A 428 -12.27 -16.45 18.80
C TYR A 428 -12.26 -14.94 18.56
N LEU A 429 -11.71 -14.20 19.51
CA LEU A 429 -11.42 -12.77 19.41
C LEU A 429 -9.97 -12.54 19.82
N ASP A 430 -9.19 -11.90 18.98
CA ASP A 430 -7.78 -11.55 19.20
C ASP A 430 -6.92 -12.75 19.64
N GLY A 431 -7.12 -13.90 19.00
CA GLY A 431 -6.38 -15.12 19.34
C GLY A 431 -6.90 -15.90 20.55
N ILE A 432 -7.95 -15.42 21.22
CA ILE A 432 -8.52 -16.02 22.44
C ILE A 432 -9.84 -16.72 22.12
N LEU A 433 -9.99 -17.98 22.53
CA LEU A 433 -11.26 -18.71 22.44
C LEU A 433 -12.30 -18.06 23.36
N LYS A 434 -13.43 -17.64 22.80
CA LYS A 434 -14.52 -16.99 23.53
C LYS A 434 -15.68 -17.92 23.82
N ASP A 435 -16.02 -18.80 22.88
CA ASP A 435 -17.16 -19.70 23.03
C ASP A 435 -17.01 -20.96 22.18
N THR A 436 -17.67 -22.04 22.60
CA THR A 436 -17.71 -23.35 21.93
C THR A 436 -19.10 -23.94 22.01
N ASN A 437 -19.63 -24.39 20.88
CA ASN A 437 -20.88 -25.13 20.81
C ASN A 437 -20.65 -26.44 20.04
N ALA A 438 -20.81 -27.58 20.72
CA ALA A 438 -20.58 -28.92 20.18
C ALA A 438 -21.84 -29.57 19.58
N SER A 439 -22.88 -28.78 19.28
CA SER A 439 -24.16 -29.26 18.77
C SER A 439 -24.74 -28.31 17.71
N VAL A 440 -23.86 -27.73 16.89
CA VAL A 440 -24.28 -26.90 15.76
C VAL A 440 -24.48 -27.79 14.55
N ALA A 441 -25.70 -27.83 14.01
CA ALA A 441 -25.99 -28.62 12.82
C ALA A 441 -25.19 -28.13 11.61
N ASN A 442 -25.02 -29.01 10.62
CA ASN A 442 -24.40 -28.64 9.36
C ASN A 442 -25.14 -27.46 8.71
N HIS A 443 -24.37 -26.49 8.22
CA HIS A 443 -24.90 -25.41 7.39
C HIS A 443 -25.42 -25.93 6.05
N THR A 444 -26.40 -25.24 5.49
CA THR A 444 -26.74 -25.39 4.09
C THR A 444 -25.68 -24.69 3.24
N ARG A 445 -25.13 -25.37 2.24
CA ARG A 445 -24.20 -24.75 1.30
C ARG A 445 -24.92 -23.75 0.43
N THR A 446 -24.31 -22.58 0.25
CA THR A 446 -24.86 -21.51 -0.56
C THR A 446 -23.93 -21.10 -1.67
N THR A 447 -24.46 -20.25 -2.54
CA THR A 447 -23.79 -19.80 -3.76
C THR A 447 -22.91 -18.57 -3.54
N PHE A 448 -23.07 -17.83 -2.44
CA PHE A 448 -22.29 -16.62 -2.15
C PHE A 448 -22.28 -16.23 -0.66
N GLU A 449 -21.28 -15.46 -0.25
CA GLU A 449 -21.10 -14.90 1.10
C GLU A 449 -20.89 -13.38 1.01
N ALA A 450 -21.70 -12.61 1.74
CA ALA A 450 -21.55 -11.16 1.86
C ALA A 450 -20.53 -10.79 2.94
N ILE A 451 -19.46 -10.10 2.56
CA ILE A 451 -18.44 -9.56 3.45
C ILE A 451 -18.75 -8.07 3.70
N GLY A 452 -18.79 -7.65 4.97
CA GLY A 452 -19.02 -6.26 5.36
C GLY A 452 -20.49 -5.85 5.56
N ALA A 453 -21.45 -6.77 5.44
CA ALA A 453 -22.86 -6.51 5.77
C ALA A 453 -23.59 -7.76 6.27
N GLN A 454 -24.78 -7.59 6.84
CA GLN A 454 -25.63 -8.73 7.24
C GLN A 454 -26.40 -9.31 6.06
N THR A 455 -26.61 -8.54 5.01
CA THR A 455 -27.37 -9.01 3.85
C THR A 455 -26.85 -8.34 2.61
N HIS A 456 -27.06 -9.00 1.48
CA HIS A 456 -26.93 -8.49 0.12
C HIS A 456 -27.89 -7.32 -0.25
N VAL A 457 -28.51 -6.65 0.73
CA VAL A 457 -29.40 -5.49 0.52
C VAL A 457 -29.06 -4.34 1.48
N ASN A 458 -27.79 -4.22 1.88
CA ASN A 458 -27.26 -3.14 2.72
C ASN A 458 -27.90 -3.01 4.11
N ASN A 459 -28.43 -4.10 4.65
CA ASN A 459 -28.86 -4.13 6.05
C ASN A 459 -27.68 -4.48 6.95
N GLY A 460 -27.57 -3.78 8.10
CA GLY A 460 -26.52 -4.02 9.10
C GLY A 460 -25.12 -3.92 8.52
N VAL A 461 -24.82 -2.86 7.76
CA VAL A 461 -23.49 -2.64 7.17
C VAL A 461 -22.44 -2.41 8.25
N LEU A 462 -21.23 -2.94 8.05
CA LEU A 462 -20.08 -2.66 8.90
C LEU A 462 -19.81 -1.14 8.94
N GLY A 463 -19.87 -0.56 10.13
CA GLY A 463 -19.64 0.86 10.35
C GLY A 463 -18.16 1.24 10.42
N GLY A 464 -17.25 0.30 10.68
CA GLY A 464 -15.80 0.54 10.83
C GLY A 464 -14.93 -0.24 9.81
N GLY A 465 -13.60 -0.06 9.80
CA GLY A 465 -12.75 -0.61 8.72
C GLY A 465 -12.59 -2.14 8.69
N MET A 466 -12.19 -2.69 7.54
CA MET A 466 -11.75 -4.08 7.40
C MET A 466 -10.39 -4.13 6.70
N VAL A 467 -9.45 -4.91 7.22
CA VAL A 467 -8.12 -5.09 6.59
C VAL A 467 -8.16 -6.29 5.67
N PHE A 468 -8.70 -7.41 6.14
CA PHE A 468 -8.88 -8.60 5.33
C PHE A 468 -10.07 -9.43 5.79
N ALA A 469 -10.55 -10.28 4.89
CA ALA A 469 -11.42 -11.41 5.19
C ALA A 469 -10.88 -12.67 4.51
N ALA A 470 -10.93 -13.82 5.18
CA ALA A 470 -10.32 -15.05 4.68
C ALA A 470 -11.17 -16.28 5.01
N PHE A 471 -11.12 -17.26 4.10
CA PHE A 471 -11.86 -18.51 4.16
C PHE A 471 -10.92 -19.69 3.99
N SER A 472 -11.10 -20.74 4.81
CA SER A 472 -10.38 -22.00 4.71
C SER A 472 -11.36 -23.16 4.86
N ASP A 473 -11.12 -24.27 4.17
CA ASP A 473 -11.86 -25.53 4.36
C ASP A 473 -11.27 -26.39 5.52
N THR A 474 -10.26 -25.85 6.21
CA THR A 474 -9.63 -26.49 7.38
C THR A 474 -10.15 -25.88 8.67
N VAL A 475 -10.33 -26.71 9.70
CA VAL A 475 -10.62 -26.26 11.07
C VAL A 475 -9.32 -25.82 11.73
N MET A 476 -9.15 -24.52 11.96
CA MET A 476 -7.92 -24.04 12.61
C MET A 476 -7.84 -24.47 14.08
N SER A 477 -6.63 -24.88 14.49
CA SER A 477 -6.30 -25.07 15.91
C SER A 477 -6.16 -23.73 16.62
N LEU A 478 -6.28 -23.71 17.95
CA LEU A 478 -6.04 -22.49 18.75
C LEU A 478 -4.66 -21.88 18.48
N ALA A 479 -3.62 -22.70 18.35
CA ALA A 479 -2.27 -22.24 18.06
C ALA A 479 -2.18 -21.52 16.70
N ASN A 480 -2.87 -22.03 15.67
CA ASN A 480 -2.93 -21.37 14.36
C ASN A 480 -3.72 -20.06 14.42
N VAL A 481 -4.81 -20.01 15.21
CA VAL A 481 -5.58 -18.77 15.42
C VAL A 481 -4.72 -17.72 16.15
N GLN A 482 -3.91 -18.12 17.12
CA GLN A 482 -3.00 -17.22 17.84
C GLN A 482 -1.88 -16.70 16.93
N ALA A 483 -1.28 -17.57 16.11
CA ALA A 483 -0.29 -17.17 15.11
C ALA A 483 -0.90 -16.19 14.09
N LEU A 484 -2.09 -16.49 13.58
CA LEU A 484 -2.83 -15.59 12.69
C LEU A 484 -3.08 -14.23 13.35
N ASN A 485 -3.41 -14.19 14.65
CA ASN A 485 -3.57 -12.93 15.37
C ASN A 485 -2.28 -12.10 15.42
N ILE A 486 -1.14 -12.72 15.72
CA ILE A 486 0.15 -12.02 15.76
C ILE A 486 0.45 -11.41 14.39
N SER A 487 0.32 -12.20 13.32
CA SER A 487 0.48 -11.74 11.95
C SER A 487 -0.50 -10.61 11.60
N ALA A 488 -1.79 -10.81 11.83
CA ALA A 488 -2.84 -9.84 11.53
C ALA A 488 -2.61 -8.49 12.23
N GLN A 489 -2.23 -8.51 13.51
CA GLN A 489 -1.96 -7.29 14.28
C GLN A 489 -0.70 -6.57 13.77
N GLY A 490 0.28 -7.28 13.21
CA GLY A 490 1.44 -6.68 12.54
C GLY A 490 1.11 -5.84 11.31
N LEU A 491 -0.12 -5.94 10.76
CA LEU A 491 -0.55 -5.12 9.63
C LEU A 491 -1.07 -3.73 9.99
N VAL A 492 -1.40 -3.53 11.27
CA VAL A 492 -2.11 -2.33 11.76
C VAL A 492 -1.38 -1.62 12.89
N ASN A 493 -0.25 -2.19 13.34
CA ASN A 493 0.72 -1.57 14.24
C ASN A 493 1.81 -0.91 13.40
#